data_AF-A0A379VVD1-F1
#
_entry.id   AF-A0A379VVD1-F1
#
_cell.length_a   1.000
_cell.length_b   1.000
_cell.length_c   1.000
_cell.angle_alpha   90.00
_cell.angle_beta   90.00
_cell.angle_gamma   90.00
#
_symmetry.space_group_name_H-M   'P 1'
#
loop_
_entity.id
_entity.type
_entity.pdbx_description
1 polymer ?
#
loop_
_entity_poly.entity_id
_entity_poly.type
_entity_poly.pdbx_seq_one_letter_code
_entity_poly.pdbx_strand_id
1 'polypeptide(L)'
;MVTFGKGFGVSGAAVLCSESVADYLLQFARHLVYSTSMPPAQAQALSASLAVIRSDEGRERREKLAALVQRFRAGVNASRFTLLNAHSAIQPLIVGDNSRTLRLAEALRQQGCWATAIRPPTVPVGTARLRLTLTQAHEACDIDRLLEVLHGAGE
;
A
#
# COMPACT_ATOMS: atom_id res chain seq x y z
N MET A 1 -10.40 13.70 3.51
CA MET A 1 -10.47 13.16 2.13
C MET A 1 -10.09 11.69 2.16
N VAL A 2 -10.82 10.85 1.41
CA VAL A 2 -10.57 9.41 1.31
C VAL A 2 -10.56 8.97 -0.16
N THR A 3 -9.83 7.91 -0.48
CA THR A 3 -9.77 7.34 -1.84
C THR A 3 -10.38 5.95 -1.86
N PHE A 4 -11.10 5.64 -2.93
CA PHE A 4 -11.68 4.32 -3.16
C PHE A 4 -10.75 3.40 -3.99
N GLY A 5 -9.64 3.94 -4.51
CA GLY A 5 -8.66 3.21 -5.31
C GLY A 5 -7.64 2.36 -4.56
N LYS A 6 -7.82 2.16 -3.25
CA LYS A 6 -6.88 1.40 -2.41
C LYS A 6 -7.58 0.29 -1.64
N GLY A 7 -7.75 0.44 -0.32
CA GLY A 7 -8.39 -0.59 0.51
C GLY A 7 -9.81 -0.95 0.09
N PHE A 8 -10.52 -0.03 -0.58
CA PHE A 8 -11.84 -0.28 -1.16
C PHE A 8 -11.80 -1.08 -2.47
N GLY A 9 -10.67 -1.12 -3.19
CA GLY A 9 -10.52 -1.92 -4.42
C GLY A 9 -11.31 -1.41 -5.63
N VAL A 10 -11.78 -0.16 -5.62
CA VAL A 10 -12.58 0.43 -6.71
C VAL A 10 -11.85 1.68 -7.25
N SER A 11 -12.54 2.78 -7.53
CA SER A 11 -11.95 4.05 -7.97
C SER A 11 -12.87 5.21 -7.54
N GLY A 12 -12.34 6.42 -7.56
CA GLY A 12 -12.98 7.61 -7.01
C GLY A 12 -12.44 8.02 -5.64
N ALA A 13 -13.06 9.06 -5.09
CA ALA A 13 -12.69 9.65 -3.81
C ALA A 13 -13.90 10.35 -3.19
N ALA A 14 -13.82 10.64 -1.90
CA ALA A 14 -14.82 11.45 -1.19
C ALA A 14 -14.17 12.42 -0.21
N VAL A 15 -14.87 13.52 0.05
CA VAL A 15 -14.57 14.46 1.13
C VAL A 15 -15.64 14.28 2.20
N LEU A 16 -15.23 13.84 3.39
CA LEU A 16 -16.10 13.78 4.56
C LEU A 16 -16.06 15.16 5.22
N CYS A 17 -17.19 15.85 5.22
CA CYS A 17 -17.31 17.23 5.68
C CYS A 17 -18.73 17.51 6.21
N SER A 18 -18.94 18.70 6.79
CA SER A 18 -20.28 19.14 7.18
C SER A 18 -21.14 19.42 5.94
N GLU A 19 -22.46 19.40 6.12
CA GLU A 19 -23.43 19.71 5.07
C GLU A 19 -23.17 21.09 4.44
N SER A 20 -22.92 22.12 5.26
CA SER A 20 -22.58 23.47 4.77
C SER A 20 -21.34 23.51 3.86
N VAL A 21 -20.35 22.67 4.13
CA VAL A 21 -19.15 22.54 3.28
C VAL A 21 -19.47 21.74 2.02
N ALA A 22 -20.28 20.69 2.13
CA ALA A 22 -20.73 19.92 0.98
C ALA A 22 -21.52 20.80 0.00
N ASP A 23 -22.47 21.61 0.48
CA ASP A 23 -23.24 22.55 -0.34
C ASP A 23 -22.33 23.56 -1.04
N TYR A 24 -21.38 24.14 -0.30
CA TYR A 24 -20.40 25.05 -0.88
C TYR A 24 -19.58 24.37 -1.98
N LEU A 25 -19.08 23.15 -1.75
CA LEU A 25 -18.32 22.40 -2.75
C LEU A 25 -19.16 22.05 -3.97
N LEU A 26 -20.42 21.65 -3.78
CA LEU A 26 -21.36 21.35 -4.86
C LEU A 26 -21.67 22.59 -5.73
N GLN A 27 -21.67 23.78 -5.15
CA GLN A 27 -21.93 25.03 -5.89
C GLN A 27 -20.68 25.63 -6.53
N PHE A 28 -19.53 25.58 -5.86
CA PHE A 28 -18.34 26.36 -6.25
C PHE A 28 -17.15 25.52 -6.74
N ALA A 29 -17.10 24.20 -6.47
CA ALA A 29 -15.97 23.38 -6.90
C ALA A 29 -16.11 22.99 -8.39
N ARG A 30 -15.54 23.81 -9.28
CA ARG A 30 -15.57 23.59 -10.74
C ARG A 30 -15.16 22.18 -11.17
N HIS A 31 -14.18 21.58 -10.51
CA HIS A 31 -13.70 20.23 -10.81
C HIS A 31 -14.70 19.12 -10.45
N LEU A 32 -15.66 19.40 -9.56
CA LEU A 32 -16.76 18.52 -9.25
C LEU A 32 -17.95 18.78 -10.19
N VAL A 33 -18.32 20.06 -10.37
CA VAL A 33 -19.48 20.49 -11.16
C VAL A 33 -19.34 20.16 -12.64
N TYR A 34 -18.15 20.34 -13.22
CA TYR A 34 -17.89 20.13 -14.65
C TYR A 34 -17.19 18.80 -14.94
N SER A 35 -17.38 17.80 -14.08
CA SER A 35 -16.90 16.43 -14.29
C SER A 35 -18.08 15.47 -14.42
N THR A 36 -17.94 14.44 -15.25
CA THR A 36 -18.90 13.34 -15.30
C THR A 36 -18.95 12.64 -13.94
N SER A 37 -20.17 12.36 -13.47
CA SER A 37 -20.39 11.66 -12.21
C SER A 37 -19.87 10.22 -12.25
N MET A 38 -19.63 9.66 -11.06
CA MET A 38 -19.27 8.24 -10.92
C MET A 38 -20.33 7.34 -11.58
N PRO A 39 -19.92 6.33 -12.38
CA PRO A 39 -20.84 5.33 -12.93
C PRO A 39 -21.66 4.61 -11.85
N PRO A 40 -22.97 4.35 -12.05
CA PRO A 40 -23.81 3.68 -11.05
C PRO A 40 -23.29 2.30 -10.60
N ALA A 41 -22.75 1.50 -11.53
CA ALA A 41 -22.16 0.20 -11.20
C ALA A 41 -20.96 0.34 -10.23
N GLN A 42 -20.19 1.42 -10.36
CA GLN A 42 -19.07 1.70 -9.48
C GLN A 42 -19.53 2.11 -8.08
N ALA A 43 -20.61 2.89 -7.98
CA ALA A 43 -21.23 3.22 -6.71
C ALA A 43 -21.75 1.96 -5.99
N GLN A 44 -22.34 1.02 -6.73
CA GLN A 44 -22.79 -0.26 -6.16
C GLN A 44 -21.61 -1.13 -5.69
N ALA A 45 -20.54 -1.23 -6.48
CA ALA A 45 -19.33 -1.95 -6.07
C ALA A 45 -18.69 -1.32 -4.82
N LEU A 46 -18.69 0.00 -4.72
CA LEU A 46 -18.22 0.72 -3.53
C LEU A 46 -19.07 0.40 -2.29
N SER A 47 -20.39 0.40 -2.42
CA SER A 47 -21.31 0.04 -1.34
C SER A 47 -21.07 -1.40 -0.84
N ALA A 48 -20.90 -2.35 -1.76
CA ALA A 48 -20.57 -3.74 -1.42
C ALA A 48 -19.20 -3.87 -0.72
N SER A 49 -18.19 -3.18 -1.25
CA SER A 49 -16.85 -3.12 -0.64
C SER A 49 -16.90 -2.54 0.78
N LEU A 50 -17.66 -1.46 0.99
CA LEU A 50 -17.85 -0.86 2.32
C LEU A 50 -18.54 -1.82 3.30
N ALA A 51 -19.52 -2.59 2.82
CA ALA A 51 -20.20 -3.59 3.64
C ALA A 51 -19.23 -4.67 4.16
N VAL A 52 -18.37 -5.20 3.26
CA VAL A 52 -17.32 -6.16 3.65
C VAL A 52 -16.29 -5.52 4.58
N ILE A 53 -15.87 -4.28 4.34
CA ILE A 53 -14.91 -3.59 5.22
C ILE A 53 -15.45 -3.44 6.64
N ARG A 54 -16.76 -3.22 6.80
CA ARG A 54 -17.42 -3.04 8.09
C ARG A 54 -17.82 -4.33 8.79
N SER A 55 -17.84 -5.46 8.09
CA SER A 55 -18.21 -6.77 8.66
C SER A 55 -17.07 -7.39 9.47
N ASP A 56 -17.37 -8.51 10.14
CA ASP A 56 -16.38 -9.32 10.85
C ASP A 56 -15.34 -9.93 9.89
N GLU A 57 -15.74 -10.31 8.68
CA GLU A 57 -14.80 -10.71 7.61
C GLU A 57 -13.77 -9.60 7.33
N GLY A 58 -14.22 -8.34 7.27
CA GLY A 58 -13.32 -7.20 7.12
C GLY A 58 -12.37 -7.01 8.30
N ARG A 59 -12.82 -7.32 9.52
CA ARG A 59 -12.00 -7.31 10.74
C ARG A 59 -10.94 -8.40 10.68
N GLU A 60 -11.33 -9.65 10.40
CA GLU A 60 -10.43 -10.80 10.27
C GLU A 60 -9.34 -10.55 9.21
N ARG A 61 -9.71 -9.98 8.05
CA ARG A 61 -8.75 -9.60 7.00
C ARG A 61 -7.71 -8.59 7.48
N ARG A 62 -8.10 -7.62 8.32
CA ARG A 62 -7.17 -6.64 8.90
C ARG A 62 -6.28 -7.27 9.97
N GLU A 63 -6.81 -8.18 10.77
CA GLU A 63 -6.04 -8.93 11.78
C GLU A 63 -5.00 -9.85 11.13
N LYS A 64 -5.39 -10.61 10.09
CA LYS A 64 -4.45 -11.40 9.28
C LYS A 64 -3.35 -10.52 8.68
N LEU A 65 -3.71 -9.39 8.07
CA LEU A 65 -2.73 -8.45 7.53
C LEU A 65 -1.78 -7.92 8.61
N ALA A 66 -2.28 -7.58 9.80
CA ALA A 66 -1.45 -7.13 10.91
C ALA A 66 -0.45 -8.21 11.36
N ALA A 67 -0.89 -9.48 11.43
CA ALA A 67 -0.02 -10.61 11.75
C ALA A 67 1.06 -10.84 10.68
N LEU A 68 0.73 -10.73 9.39
CA LEU A 68 1.70 -10.82 8.28
C LEU A 68 2.73 -9.69 8.34
N VAL A 69 2.29 -8.47 8.64
CA VAL A 69 3.18 -7.31 8.84
C VAL A 69 4.13 -7.56 10.01
N GLN A 70 3.62 -8.08 11.14
CA GLN A 70 4.46 -8.42 12.30
C GLN A 70 5.48 -9.50 11.95
N ARG A 71 5.06 -10.56 11.26
CA ARG A 71 5.95 -11.65 10.81
C ARG A 71 7.07 -11.11 9.92
N PHE A 72 6.74 -10.32 8.91
CA PHE A 72 7.73 -9.69 8.05
C PHE A 72 8.72 -8.85 8.85
N ARG A 73 8.21 -7.98 9.74
CA ARG A 73 9.06 -7.10 10.55
C ARG A 73 9.98 -7.84 11.51
N ALA A 74 9.52 -8.96 12.08
CA ALA A 74 10.31 -9.82 12.94
C ALA A 74 11.42 -10.55 12.16
N GLY A 75 11.16 -10.89 10.90
CA GLY A 75 12.10 -11.62 10.05
C GLY A 75 13.11 -10.76 9.29
N VAL A 76 12.86 -9.45 9.11
CA VAL A 76 13.82 -8.58 8.41
C VAL A 76 15.08 -8.39 9.25
N ASN A 77 16.22 -8.68 8.64
CA ASN A 77 17.52 -8.45 9.27
C ASN A 77 17.85 -6.96 9.41
N ALA A 78 17.71 -6.44 10.63
CA ALA A 78 17.98 -5.04 10.99
C ALA A 78 19.45 -4.60 10.80
N SER A 79 20.39 -5.55 10.65
CA SER A 79 21.80 -5.23 10.37
C SER A 79 22.06 -4.85 8.91
N ARG A 80 21.20 -5.30 7.97
CA ARG A 80 21.35 -5.05 6.53
C ARG A 80 20.38 -4.01 5.98
N PHE A 81 19.21 -3.89 6.58
CA PHE A 81 18.17 -3.01 6.11
C PHE A 81 17.59 -2.16 7.22
N THR A 82 17.32 -0.89 6.91
CA THR A 82 16.55 -0.03 7.80
C THR A 82 15.08 -0.06 7.41
N LEU A 83 14.27 -0.72 8.24
CA LEU A 83 12.82 -0.56 8.19
C LEU A 83 12.44 0.74 8.90
N LEU A 84 11.66 1.59 8.23
CA LEU A 84 11.02 2.68 8.95
C LEU A 84 9.99 2.10 9.93
N ASN A 85 9.85 2.77 11.08
CA ASN A 85 8.84 2.42 12.08
C ASN A 85 7.44 2.74 11.55
N ALA A 86 6.92 1.84 10.74
CA ALA A 86 5.57 1.88 10.20
C ALA A 86 4.90 0.53 10.46
N HIS A 87 3.88 0.53 11.34
CA HIS A 87 2.98 -0.60 11.56
C HIS A 87 1.91 -0.73 10.45
N SER A 88 2.14 -0.07 9.31
CA SER A 88 1.19 -0.04 8.20
C SER A 88 1.36 -1.26 7.28
N ALA A 89 0.39 -1.51 6.40
CA ALA A 89 0.54 -2.53 5.34
C ALA A 89 1.74 -2.24 4.39
N ILE A 90 2.20 -0.99 4.33
CA ILE A 90 3.37 -0.59 3.55
C ILE A 90 4.61 -0.76 4.44
N GLN A 91 5.56 -1.56 3.97
CA GLN A 91 6.84 -1.82 4.61
C GLN A 91 7.96 -1.24 3.74
N PRO A 92 8.42 -0.01 4.03
CA PRO A 92 9.49 0.62 3.28
C PRO A 92 10.86 0.14 3.78
N LEU A 93 11.61 -0.53 2.89
CA LEU A 93 12.94 -1.05 3.16
C LEU A 93 13.99 -0.09 2.58
N ILE A 94 14.64 0.70 3.44
CA ILE A 94 15.66 1.66 2.99
C ILE A 94 16.94 0.90 2.63
N VAL A 95 17.40 1.14 1.40
CA VAL A 95 18.65 0.60 0.83
C VAL A 95 19.70 1.71 0.67
N GLY A 96 19.25 2.95 0.45
CA GLY A 96 20.06 4.15 0.37
C GLY A 96 20.46 4.51 -1.06
N ASP A 97 21.29 3.68 -1.69
CA ASP A 97 21.81 3.91 -3.04
C ASP A 97 20.82 3.48 -4.14
N ASN A 98 20.73 4.29 -5.20
CA ASN A 98 19.83 4.06 -6.33
C ASN A 98 20.18 2.77 -7.10
N SER A 99 21.46 2.54 -7.37
CA SER A 99 21.92 1.39 -8.16
C SER A 99 21.72 0.09 -7.40
N ARG A 100 22.04 0.08 -6.09
CA ARG A 100 21.80 -1.05 -5.18
C ARG A 100 20.31 -1.36 -5.08
N THR A 101 19.47 -0.35 -4.91
CA THR A 101 18.01 -0.54 -4.82
C THR A 101 17.45 -1.19 -6.09
N LEU A 102 17.91 -0.77 -7.27
CA LEU A 102 17.49 -1.36 -8.53
C LEU A 102 17.97 -2.81 -8.70
N ARG A 103 19.24 -3.08 -8.41
CA ARG A 103 19.78 -4.45 -8.48
C ARG A 103 19.02 -5.39 -7.55
N LEU A 104 18.72 -4.93 -6.33
CA LEU A 104 17.93 -5.71 -5.38
C LEU A 104 16.50 -5.96 -5.89
N ALA A 105 15.83 -4.93 -6.44
CA ALA A 105 14.51 -5.09 -7.04
C ALA A 105 14.51 -6.10 -8.20
N GLU A 106 15.55 -6.06 -9.04
CA GLU A 106 15.71 -7.00 -10.16
C GLU A 106 15.99 -8.43 -9.67
N ALA A 107 16.87 -8.60 -8.69
CA ALA A 107 17.15 -9.90 -8.09
C ALA A 107 15.90 -10.54 -7.45
N LEU A 108 15.11 -9.73 -6.73
CA LEU A 108 13.81 -10.16 -6.21
C LEU A 108 12.88 -10.61 -7.33
N ARG A 109 12.80 -9.82 -8.42
CA ARG A 109 11.95 -10.14 -9.58
C ARG A 109 12.34 -11.46 -10.24
N GLN A 110 13.64 -11.72 -10.40
CA GLN A 110 14.15 -12.99 -10.97
C GLN A 110 13.78 -14.21 -10.12
N GLN A 111 13.56 -14.01 -8.82
CA GLN A 111 13.12 -15.04 -7.87
C GLN A 111 11.59 -15.07 -7.68
N GLY A 112 10.84 -14.35 -8.52
CA GLY A 112 9.37 -14.31 -8.50
C GLY A 112 8.76 -13.29 -7.54
N CYS A 113 9.55 -12.46 -6.87
CA CYS A 113 9.08 -11.44 -5.94
C CYS A 113 9.08 -10.04 -6.58
N TRP A 114 7.90 -9.48 -6.85
CA TRP A 114 7.81 -8.12 -7.42
C TRP A 114 7.84 -7.04 -6.33
N ALA A 115 8.95 -6.29 -6.24
CA ALA A 115 9.10 -5.15 -5.34
C ALA A 115 9.44 -3.88 -6.13
N THR A 116 8.75 -2.77 -5.83
CA THR A 116 9.01 -1.50 -6.52
C THR A 116 10.11 -0.70 -5.82
N ALA A 117 11.17 -0.37 -6.57
CA ALA A 117 12.19 0.58 -6.15
C ALA A 117 11.68 2.02 -6.27
N ILE A 118 11.72 2.76 -5.16
CA ILE A 118 11.41 4.19 -5.10
C ILE A 118 12.71 4.96 -4.92
N ARG A 119 12.92 5.97 -5.76
CA ARG A 119 14.17 6.76 -5.89
C ARG A 119 13.83 8.25 -5.99
N PRO A 120 14.83 9.15 -5.85
CA PRO A 120 14.63 10.57 -6.15
C PRO A 120 14.05 10.78 -7.56
N PRO A 121 13.19 11.81 -7.76
CA PRO A 121 12.80 12.85 -6.80
C PRO A 121 11.69 12.44 -5.81
N THR A 122 11.13 11.22 -5.94
CA THR A 122 10.01 10.75 -5.10
C THR A 122 10.40 10.56 -3.62
N VAL A 123 11.68 10.31 -3.35
CA VAL A 123 12.26 10.25 -1.99
C VAL A 123 13.55 11.07 -1.94
N PRO A 124 13.97 11.58 -0.76
CA PRO A 124 15.23 12.30 -0.62
C PRO A 124 16.43 11.50 -1.15
N VAL A 125 17.43 12.20 -1.67
CA VAL A 125 18.71 11.62 -2.11
C VAL A 125 19.33 10.82 -0.97
N GLY A 126 19.91 9.65 -1.31
CA GLY A 126 20.49 8.74 -0.32
C GLY A 126 19.48 7.93 0.50
N THR A 127 18.19 8.00 0.17
CA THR A 127 17.12 7.24 0.87
C THR A 127 16.29 6.36 -0.08
N ALA A 128 16.91 5.92 -1.19
CA ALA A 128 16.29 4.97 -2.10
C ALA A 128 15.87 3.71 -1.35
N ARG A 129 14.71 3.16 -1.71
CA ARG A 129 14.05 2.12 -0.92
C ARG A 129 13.20 1.20 -1.76
N LEU A 130 13.01 -0.02 -1.30
CA LEU A 130 11.94 -0.87 -1.80
C LEU A 130 10.65 -0.55 -1.04
N ARG A 131 9.55 -0.34 -1.77
CA ARG A 131 8.22 -0.15 -1.18
C ARG A 131 7.43 -1.44 -1.29
N LEU A 132 7.47 -2.25 -0.24
CA LEU A 132 6.69 -3.48 -0.14
C LEU A 132 5.30 -3.13 0.38
N THR A 133 4.24 -3.71 -0.21
CA THR A 133 2.87 -3.52 0.26
C THR A 133 2.25 -4.89 0.49
N LEU A 134 2.14 -5.28 1.76
CA LEU A 134 1.52 -6.54 2.14
C LEU A 134 0.00 -6.40 2.05
N THR A 135 -0.67 -7.50 1.78
CA THR A 135 -2.14 -7.59 1.67
C THR A 135 -2.62 -8.82 2.40
N GLN A 136 -3.89 -8.85 2.78
CA GLN A 136 -4.51 -10.02 3.41
C GLN A 136 -4.42 -11.30 2.56
N ALA A 137 -4.28 -11.14 1.23
CA ALA A 137 -4.22 -12.25 0.28
C ALA A 137 -2.86 -12.98 0.28
N HIS A 138 -1.83 -12.41 0.89
CA HIS A 138 -0.59 -13.14 1.12
C HIS A 138 -0.80 -14.18 2.23
N GLU A 139 -0.07 -15.28 2.13
CA GLU A 139 0.05 -16.28 3.18
C GLU A 139 1.37 -16.14 3.93
N ALA A 140 1.48 -16.81 5.08
CA ALA A 140 2.69 -16.77 5.89
C ALA A 140 3.94 -17.25 5.11
N CYS A 141 3.78 -18.27 4.25
CA CYS A 141 4.84 -18.78 3.39
C CYS A 141 5.32 -17.77 2.34
N ASP A 142 4.45 -16.88 1.85
CA ASP A 142 4.85 -15.81 0.92
C ASP A 142 5.80 -14.82 1.62
N ILE A 143 5.51 -14.51 2.89
CA ILE A 143 6.34 -13.63 3.72
C ILE A 143 7.70 -14.29 3.98
N ASP A 144 7.71 -15.56 4.34
CA ASP A 144 8.95 -16.30 4.58
C ASP A 144 9.81 -16.37 3.32
N ARG A 145 9.18 -16.68 2.17
CA ARG A 145 9.86 -16.72 0.88
C ARG A 145 10.45 -15.36 0.51
N LEU A 146 9.72 -14.27 0.73
CA LEU A 146 10.22 -12.93 0.51
C LEU A 146 11.44 -12.63 1.39
N LEU A 147 11.42 -13.03 2.66
CA LEU A 147 12.54 -12.85 3.59
C LEU A 147 13.78 -13.65 3.18
N GLU A 148 13.60 -14.92 2.78
CA GLU A 148 14.69 -15.76 2.25
C GLU A 148 15.37 -15.10 1.06
N VAL A 149 14.58 -14.65 0.07
CA VAL A 149 15.13 -14.01 -1.13
C VAL A 149 15.80 -12.67 -0.78
N LEU A 150 15.22 -11.88 0.13
CA LEU A 150 15.84 -10.63 0.60
C LEU A 150 17.19 -10.85 1.28
N HIS A 151 17.33 -11.95 2.03
CA HIS A 151 18.59 -12.29 2.69
C HIS A 151 19.63 -12.81 1.68
N GLY A 152 19.23 -13.63 0.71
CA GLY A 152 20.11 -14.16 -0.34
C GLY A 152 20.53 -13.13 -1.38
N ALA A 153 19.65 -12.20 -1.77
CA ALA A 153 19.95 -11.16 -2.76
C ALA A 153 20.79 -9.97 -2.21
N GLY A 154 21.12 -10.01 -0.92
CA GLY A 154 21.95 -9.01 -0.25
C GLY A 154 23.47 -9.29 -0.31
N GLU A 155 23.88 -10.34 -1.01
CA GLU A 155 25.28 -10.69 -1.35
C GLU A 155 25.63 -10.18 -2.75
#